data_AF-A0A170VTL0-F1
#
_entry.id   AF-A0A170VTL0-F1
#
_cell.length_a   1.000
_cell.length_b   1.000
_cell.length_c   1.000
_cell.angle_alpha   90.00
_cell.angle_beta   90.00
_cell.angle_gamma   90.00
#
_symmetry.space_group_name_H-M   'P 1'
#
loop_
_entity.id
_entity.type
_entity.pdbx_description
1 polymer ?
#
loop_
_entity_poly.entity_id
_entity_poly.type
_entity_poly.pdbx_seq_one_letter_code
_entity_poly.pdbx_strand_id
1 'polypeptide(L)'
;RNLENYGVMADPTTTMRDPVFYRWHAFIDDICQEHKSTLPRYTTQQLDFPGVKVTSAEINTQGQPKNRLSTFWQQSDVDFSRGLDFAPRGPVFARFTHLQHAPFNYKIQISNT
;
A
#
# COMPACT_ATOMS: atom_id res chain seq x y z
N ARG A 1 15.65 -31.06 18.22
CA ARG A 1 16.55 -31.10 17.03
C ARG A 1 16.87 -29.64 16.69
N ASN A 2 18.15 -29.29 16.71
CA ASN A 2 18.79 -27.97 16.46
C ASN A 2 18.49 -26.76 17.36
N LEU A 3 17.41 -26.74 18.18
CA LEU A 3 17.12 -25.62 19.12
C LEU A 3 17.04 -24.23 18.46
N GLU A 4 16.65 -24.18 17.18
CA GLU A 4 16.51 -22.93 16.42
C GLU A 4 15.13 -22.28 16.60
N ASN A 5 15.10 -20.95 16.49
CA ASN A 5 13.85 -20.17 16.45
C ASN A 5 13.22 -20.17 15.04
N TYR A 6 11.97 -19.72 14.96
CA TYR A 6 11.30 -19.53 13.67
C TYR A 6 11.89 -18.34 12.89
N GLY A 7 11.86 -18.42 11.55
CA GLY A 7 12.25 -17.32 10.69
C GLY A 7 11.18 -16.24 10.58
N VAL A 8 11.49 -15.15 9.87
CA VAL A 8 10.61 -13.97 9.71
C VAL A 8 9.22 -14.31 9.13
N MET A 9 9.12 -15.39 8.36
CA MET A 9 7.84 -15.84 7.77
C MET A 9 6.78 -16.22 8.81
N ALA A 10 7.16 -16.51 10.06
CA ALA A 10 6.22 -16.91 11.11
C ALA A 10 5.68 -15.75 11.96
N ASP A 11 6.16 -14.50 11.75
CA ASP A 11 5.73 -13.33 12.52
C ASP A 11 5.12 -12.26 11.58
N PRO A 12 3.86 -11.84 11.78
CA PRO A 12 3.18 -10.88 10.90
C PRO A 12 3.85 -9.51 10.82
N THR A 13 4.66 -9.13 11.83
CA THR A 13 5.39 -7.85 11.84
C THR A 13 6.65 -7.86 10.96
N THR A 14 7.14 -9.06 10.60
CA THR A 14 8.38 -9.23 9.82
C THR A 14 8.20 -10.05 8.54
N THR A 15 7.10 -10.77 8.38
CA THR A 15 6.87 -11.69 7.26
C THR A 15 6.99 -11.04 5.88
N MET A 16 6.49 -9.80 5.72
CA MET A 16 6.60 -9.06 4.45
C MET A 16 8.03 -8.69 4.04
N ARG A 17 9.02 -8.89 4.92
CA ARG A 17 10.44 -8.62 4.63
C ARG A 17 11.09 -9.76 3.83
N ASP A 18 10.51 -10.95 3.81
CA ASP A 18 11.00 -12.10 3.04
C ASP A 18 10.33 -12.14 1.65
N PRO A 19 11.08 -12.16 0.54
CA PRO A 19 10.52 -12.30 -0.80
C PRO A 19 9.61 -13.53 -0.98
N VAL A 20 9.82 -14.61 -0.21
CA VAL A 20 8.97 -15.82 -0.24
C VAL A 20 7.53 -15.50 0.18
N PHE A 21 7.31 -14.48 1.03
CA PHE A 21 5.97 -14.02 1.40
C PHE A 21 5.11 -13.74 0.17
N TYR A 22 5.64 -13.00 -0.79
CA TYR A 22 4.91 -12.61 -1.99
C TYR A 22 4.66 -13.79 -2.93
N ARG A 23 5.58 -14.76 -2.99
CA ARG A 23 5.38 -16.00 -3.78
C ARG A 23 4.29 -16.87 -3.18
N TRP A 24 4.29 -17.03 -1.86
CA TRP A 24 3.26 -17.78 -1.15
C TRP A 24 1.90 -17.10 -1.29
N HIS A 25 1.82 -15.79 -1.09
CA HIS A 25 0.56 -15.06 -1.23
C HIS A 25 0.06 -14.98 -2.68
N ALA A 26 0.95 -14.99 -3.69
CA ALA A 26 0.53 -15.12 -5.08
C ALA A 26 -0.16 -16.46 -5.34
N PHE A 27 0.36 -17.57 -4.80
CA PHE A 27 -0.31 -18.87 -4.89
C PHE A 27 -1.68 -18.86 -4.20
N ILE A 28 -1.81 -18.22 -3.03
CA ILE A 28 -3.10 -18.06 -2.36
C ILE A 28 -4.06 -17.17 -3.15
N ASP A 29 -3.55 -16.11 -3.79
CA ASP A 29 -4.34 -15.26 -4.69
C ASP A 29 -4.84 -16.06 -5.89
N ASP A 30 -4.01 -16.91 -6.51
CA ASP A 30 -4.43 -17.76 -7.63
C ASP A 30 -5.63 -18.64 -7.28
N ILE A 31 -5.68 -19.20 -6.06
CA ILE A 31 -6.84 -19.98 -5.57
C ILE A 31 -8.08 -19.08 -5.45
N CYS A 32 -7.93 -17.87 -4.92
CA CYS A 32 -9.02 -16.90 -4.85
C CYS A 32 -9.51 -16.50 -6.24
N GLN A 33 -8.58 -16.29 -7.18
CA GLN A 33 -8.87 -15.94 -8.57
C GLN A 33 -9.57 -17.09 -9.31
N GLU A 34 -9.20 -18.35 -9.05
CA GLU A 34 -9.88 -19.51 -9.60
C GLU A 34 -11.36 -19.49 -9.21
N HIS A 35 -11.67 -19.27 -7.93
CA HIS A 35 -13.05 -19.11 -7.51
C HIS A 35 -13.72 -17.88 -8.15
N LYS A 36 -13.06 -16.71 -8.14
CA LYS A 36 -13.59 -15.49 -8.77
C LYS A 36 -13.88 -15.67 -10.26
N SER A 37 -13.15 -16.53 -10.95
CA SER A 37 -13.35 -16.84 -12.37
C SER A 37 -14.64 -17.62 -12.64
N THR A 38 -15.18 -18.31 -11.63
CA THR A 38 -16.47 -19.01 -11.71
C THR A 38 -17.67 -18.06 -11.63
N LEU A 39 -17.46 -16.83 -11.14
CA LEU A 39 -18.52 -15.85 -10.99
C LEU A 39 -18.92 -15.27 -12.36
N PRO A 40 -20.22 -15.00 -12.59
CA PRO A 40 -20.63 -14.31 -13.81
C PRO A 40 -20.02 -12.91 -13.86
N ARG A 41 -19.71 -12.45 -15.06
CA ARG A 41 -19.29 -11.05 -15.28
C ARG A 41 -20.38 -10.11 -14.81
N TYR A 42 -19.98 -8.97 -14.26
CA TYR A 42 -20.95 -7.93 -13.91
C TYR A 42 -21.76 -7.51 -15.14
N THR A 43 -23.07 -7.37 -14.97
CA THR A 43 -23.96 -6.88 -16.01
C THR A 43 -23.90 -5.36 -16.11
N THR A 44 -24.37 -4.79 -17.22
CA THR A 44 -24.49 -3.34 -17.36
C THR A 44 -25.29 -2.74 -16.21
N GLN A 45 -26.39 -3.38 -15.78
CA GLN A 45 -27.22 -2.89 -14.69
C GLN A 45 -26.51 -2.87 -13.32
N GLN A 46 -25.46 -3.68 -13.14
CA GLN A 46 -24.66 -3.69 -11.91
C GLN A 46 -23.53 -2.67 -11.92
N LEU A 47 -23.04 -2.27 -13.10
CA LEU A 47 -21.93 -1.33 -13.27
C LEU A 47 -22.40 0.09 -13.61
N ASP A 48 -23.55 0.23 -14.25
CA ASP A 48 -24.08 1.50 -14.70
C ASP A 48 -24.65 2.31 -13.53
N PHE A 49 -24.54 3.63 -13.65
CA PHE A 49 -25.14 4.58 -12.73
C PHE A 49 -25.86 5.65 -13.56
N PRO A 50 -27.14 5.42 -13.92
CA PRO A 50 -27.87 6.28 -14.83
C PRO A 50 -27.89 7.74 -14.36
N GLY A 51 -27.74 8.66 -15.31
CA GLY A 51 -27.71 10.11 -15.06
C GLY A 51 -26.33 10.65 -14.66
N VAL A 52 -25.37 9.80 -14.28
CA VAL A 52 -24.01 10.24 -13.92
C VAL A 52 -23.02 9.89 -15.01
N LYS A 53 -22.38 10.90 -15.57
CA LYS A 53 -21.33 10.72 -16.59
C LYS A 53 -20.03 11.39 -16.15
N VAL A 54 -18.97 10.61 -16.02
CA VAL A 54 -17.62 11.16 -15.86
C VAL A 54 -17.17 11.77 -17.18
N THR A 55 -16.88 13.07 -17.19
CA THR A 55 -16.48 13.81 -18.40
C THR A 55 -14.98 14.03 -18.48
N SER A 56 -14.30 14.14 -17.33
CA SER A 56 -12.84 14.16 -17.27
C SER A 56 -12.31 13.68 -15.92
N ALA A 57 -11.09 13.18 -15.90
CA ALA A 57 -10.34 12.85 -14.70
C ALA A 57 -8.87 13.23 -14.90
N GLU A 58 -8.32 14.04 -13.99
CA GLU A 58 -6.94 14.50 -14.02
C GLU A 58 -6.30 14.49 -12.62
N ILE A 59 -4.99 14.29 -12.57
CA ILE A 59 -4.18 14.44 -11.35
C ILE A 59 -3.39 15.75 -11.46
N ASN A 60 -3.50 16.59 -10.43
CA ASN A 60 -2.81 17.86 -10.36
C ASN A 60 -1.81 17.86 -9.19
N THR A 61 -0.53 18.02 -9.54
CA THR A 61 0.59 18.15 -8.60
C THR A 61 1.16 19.56 -8.74
N GLN A 62 1.32 20.30 -7.64
CA GLN A 62 1.78 21.69 -7.69
C GLN A 62 3.17 21.79 -8.33
N GLY A 63 3.31 22.68 -9.32
CA GLY A 63 4.59 22.90 -10.01
C GLY A 63 5.04 21.76 -10.93
N GLN A 64 4.14 20.84 -11.29
CA GLN A 64 4.41 19.72 -12.20
C GLN A 64 3.40 19.69 -13.36
N PRO A 65 3.74 19.03 -14.48
CA PRO A 65 2.77 18.73 -15.54
C PRO A 65 1.56 17.94 -14.99
N LYS A 66 0.39 18.14 -15.60
CA LYS A 66 -0.80 17.35 -15.31
C LYS A 66 -0.52 15.85 -15.49
N ASN A 67 -1.19 15.03 -14.68
CA ASN A 67 -1.10 13.57 -14.72
C ASN A 67 0.31 13.02 -14.46
N ARG A 68 1.11 13.73 -13.66
CA ARG A 68 2.43 13.27 -13.21
C ARG A 68 2.46 13.08 -11.70
N LEU A 69 2.79 11.86 -11.28
CA LEU A 69 3.15 11.54 -9.91
C LEU A 69 4.67 11.58 -9.77
N SER A 70 5.14 12.18 -8.68
CA SER A 70 6.56 12.32 -8.38
C SER A 70 6.85 11.74 -7.00
N THR A 71 7.88 10.90 -6.93
CA THR A 71 8.32 10.25 -5.70
C THR A 71 9.76 10.62 -5.36
N PHE A 72 10.11 10.53 -4.08
CA PHE A 72 11.44 10.81 -3.57
C PHE A 72 11.72 10.00 -2.31
N TRP A 73 12.97 10.03 -1.84
CA TRP A 73 13.38 9.45 -0.57
C TRP A 73 13.25 10.49 0.53
N GLN A 74 12.59 10.13 1.62
CA GLN A 74 12.48 10.94 2.83
C GLN A 74 13.17 10.24 4.00
N GLN A 75 13.86 11.01 4.83
CA GLN A 75 14.35 10.54 6.13
C GLN A 75 13.38 10.97 7.24
N SER A 76 13.06 10.03 8.12
CA SER A 76 12.19 10.25 9.28
C SER A 76 12.82 9.64 10.53
N ASP A 77 12.58 10.25 11.68
CA ASP A 77 13.07 9.82 12.98
C ASP A 77 11.92 9.24 13.81
N VAL A 78 12.14 8.10 14.47
CA VAL A 78 11.19 7.48 15.41
C VAL A 78 11.88 7.26 16.75
N ASP A 79 11.19 7.58 17.84
CA ASP A 79 11.67 7.35 19.21
C ASP A 79 11.40 5.89 19.65
N PHE A 80 12.46 5.12 19.83
CA PHE A 80 12.46 3.74 20.29
C PHE A 80 12.61 3.59 21.81
N SER A 81 12.64 4.69 22.57
CA SER A 81 12.85 4.67 24.02
C SER A 81 11.93 3.72 24.79
N ARG A 82 10.69 3.53 24.32
CA ARG A 82 9.69 2.66 24.98
C ARG A 82 9.83 1.16 24.68
N GLY A 83 10.66 0.78 23.72
CA GLY A 83 10.86 -0.62 23.32
C GLY A 83 12.21 -1.20 23.75
N LEU A 84 13.02 -0.44 24.49
CA LEU A 84 14.36 -0.83 24.92
C LEU A 84 14.38 -1.16 26.41
N ASP A 85 14.33 -2.45 26.72
CA ASP A 85 14.50 -2.92 28.09
C ASP A 85 15.90 -2.61 28.62
N PHE A 86 15.99 -2.22 29.89
CA PHE A 86 17.24 -1.93 30.61
C PHE A 86 18.10 -0.79 30.02
N ALA A 87 17.56 0.04 29.12
CA ALA A 87 18.24 1.22 28.61
C ALA A 87 18.20 2.40 29.62
N PRO A 88 19.24 3.27 29.63
CA PRO A 88 19.18 4.54 30.37
C PRO A 88 17.99 5.38 29.94
N ARG A 89 17.42 6.16 30.87
CA ARG A 89 16.28 7.04 30.57
C ARG A 89 16.69 8.14 29.59
N GLY A 90 15.91 8.31 28.52
CA GLY A 90 16.07 9.35 27.51
C GLY A 90 15.45 8.93 26.18
N PRO A 91 15.19 9.87 25.26
CA PRO A 91 14.73 9.54 23.92
C PRO A 91 15.83 8.83 23.13
N VAL A 92 15.47 7.81 22.37
CA VAL A 92 16.39 7.07 21.48
C VAL A 92 15.83 7.12 20.07
N PHE A 93 16.32 8.05 19.27
CA PHE A 93 15.86 8.21 17.90
C PHE A 93 16.63 7.31 16.93
N ALA A 94 15.90 6.59 16.08
CA ALA A 94 16.46 5.97 14.89
C ALA A 94 15.97 6.72 13.64
N ARG A 95 16.91 7.08 12.78
CA ARG A 95 16.65 7.67 11.47
C ARG A 95 16.61 6.60 10.40
N PHE A 96 15.57 6.58 9.58
CA PHE A 96 15.46 5.68 8.44
C PHE A 96 14.97 6.41 7.20
N THR A 97 15.34 5.86 6.04
CA THR A 97 14.95 6.38 4.73
C THR A 97 13.78 5.55 4.19
N HIS A 98 12.72 6.20 3.72
CA HIS A 98 11.55 5.54 3.12
C HIS A 98 11.04 6.28 1.88
N LEU A 99 10.27 5.58 1.05
CA LEU A 99 9.61 6.17 -0.11
C LEU A 99 8.59 7.23 0.35
N GLN A 100 8.52 8.34 -0.37
CA GLN A 100 7.54 9.40 -0.20
C GLN A 100 7.11 9.95 -1.57
N HIS A 101 5.96 10.63 -1.64
CA HIS A 101 5.49 11.31 -2.84
C HIS A 101 5.20 12.80 -2.62
N ALA A 102 5.24 13.58 -3.71
CA ALA A 102 4.76 14.96 -3.70
C ALA A 102 3.23 14.97 -3.49
N PRO A 103 2.66 15.90 -2.69
CA PRO A 103 1.21 16.02 -2.55
C PRO A 103 0.54 16.32 -3.90
N PHE A 104 -0.56 15.63 -4.19
CA PHE A 104 -1.33 15.78 -5.42
C PHE A 104 -2.83 15.72 -5.13
N ASN A 105 -3.64 16.24 -6.05
CA ASN A 105 -5.10 16.22 -5.96
C ASN A 105 -5.71 15.53 -7.18
N TYR A 106 -6.79 14.79 -6.97
CA TYR A 106 -7.65 14.33 -8.05
C TYR A 106 -8.64 15.44 -8.42
N LYS A 107 -8.84 15.65 -9.71
CA LYS A 107 -9.92 16.47 -10.24
C LYS A 107 -10.72 15.65 -11.23
N ILE A 108 -11.92 15.28 -10.82
CA ILE A 108 -12.86 14.47 -11.61
C ILE A 108 -14.06 15.37 -11.90
N GLN A 109 -14.37 15.56 -13.18
CA GLN A 109 -15.56 16.29 -13.61
C GLN A 109 -16.66 15.31 -13.95
N ILE A 110 -17.85 15.63 -13.45
CA ILE A 110 -19.04 14.79 -13.55
C ILE A 110 -20.16 15.66 -14.13
N SER A 111 -20.84 15.14 -15.15
CA SER A 111 -22.10 15.67 -15.66
C SER A 111 -23.24 14.86 -15.04
N ASN A 112 -24.21 15.56 -14.46
CA ASN A 112 -25.48 14.97 -14.02
C ASN A 112 -26.57 15.41 -15.01
N THR A 113 -27.24 14.46 -15.66
CA THR A 113 -28.30 14.69 -16.66
C THR A 113 -29.58 14.01 -16.26
#